data_AF-A0A3B9M1X4-F1
#
_entry.id   AF-A0A3B9M1X4-F1
#
_cell.length_a   1.000
_cell.length_b   1.000
_cell.length_c   1.000
_cell.angle_alpha   90.00
_cell.angle_beta   90.00
_cell.angle_gamma   90.00
#
_symmetry.space_group_name_H-M   'P 1'
#
loop_
_entity.id
_entity.type
_entity.pdbx_description
1 polymer ?
#
loop_
_entity_poly.entity_id
_entity_poly.type
_entity_poly.pdbx_seq_one_letter_code
_entity_poly.pdbx_strand_id
1 'polypeptide(L)' 'MAKHIAMAGKGGTGKTTVAALLIKYLIEKKKGAILAVDADPNANLNE' A
#
# COMPACT_ATOMS: atom_id res chain seq x y z
N MET A 1 -3.44 18.14 -5.89
CA MET A 1 -4.45 17.49 -5.03
C MET A 1 -3.95 16.10 -4.66
N ALA A 2 -3.99 15.72 -3.38
CA ALA A 2 -3.55 14.39 -2.95
C ALA A 2 -4.55 13.31 -3.41
N LYS A 3 -4.04 12.13 -3.80
CA LYS A 3 -4.88 10.96 -4.11
C LYS A 3 -4.83 9.98 -2.95
N HIS A 4 -5.99 9.50 -2.53
CA HIS A 4 -6.12 8.48 -1.49
C HIS A 4 -6.49 7.14 -2.12
N ILE A 5 -5.78 6.07 -1.77
CA ILE A 5 -6.01 4.72 -2.28
C ILE A 5 -6.17 3.81 -1.06
N ALA A 6 -7.30 3.13 -0.96
CA ALA A 6 -7.60 2.20 0.13
C ALA A 6 -7.68 0.77 -0.39
N MET A 7 -7.06 -0.16 0.32
CA MET A 7 -7.06 -1.59 -0.01
C MET A 7 -7.99 -2.34 0.94
N ALA A 8 -9.06 -2.94 0.42
CA ALA A 8 -10.05 -3.68 1.19
C ALA A 8 -10.28 -5.08 0.63
N GLY A 9 -10.75 -6.01 1.47
CA GLY A 9 -10.94 -7.42 1.11
C GLY A 9 -10.77 -8.37 2.30
N LYS A 10 -11.20 -9.62 2.13
CA LYS A 10 -11.11 -10.67 3.16
C LYS A 10 -9.66 -10.95 3.58
N GLY A 11 -9.45 -11.59 4.74
CA GLY A 11 -8.13 -12.08 5.14
C GLY A 11 -7.54 -13.04 4.09
N GLY A 12 -6.24 -12.92 3.81
CA GLY A 12 -5.54 -13.79 2.86
C GLY A 12 -5.69 -13.46 1.37
N THR A 13 -6.42 -12.40 0.99
CA THR A 13 -6.62 -12.05 -0.44
C THR A 13 -5.45 -11.26 -1.07
N GLY A 14 -4.31 -11.14 -0.37
CA GLY A 14 -3.11 -10.48 -0.91
C GLY A 14 -3.12 -8.95 -0.89
N LYS A 15 -3.94 -8.31 -0.05
CA LYS A 15 -4.04 -6.82 0.02
C LYS A 15 -2.68 -6.16 0.26
N THR A 16 -1.93 -6.65 1.24
CA THR A 16 -0.60 -6.13 1.60
C THR A 16 0.39 -6.30 0.45
N THR A 17 0.37 -7.45 -0.23
CA THR A 17 1.20 -7.72 -1.41
C THR A 17 0.92 -6.71 -2.52
N VAL A 18 -0.35 -6.46 -2.82
CA VAL A 18 -0.73 -5.48 -3.85
C VAL A 18 -0.37 -4.06 -3.42
N ALA A 19 -0.55 -3.71 -2.15
CA ALA A 19 -0.14 -2.41 -1.60
C ALA A 19 1.37 -2.18 -1.78
N ALA A 20 2.21 -3.17 -1.45
CA ALA A 20 3.65 -3.10 -1.62
C ALA A 20 4.06 -2.92 -3.09
N LEU A 21 3.45 -3.68 -4.01
CA LEU A 21 3.70 -3.56 -5.44
C LEU A 21 3.27 -2.20 -6.00
N LEU A 22 2.15 -1.67 -5.53
CA LEU A 22 1.67 -0.34 -5.91
C LEU A 22 2.62 0.76 -5.42
N ILE A 23 3.06 0.70 -4.16
CA ILE A 23 4.02 1.65 -3.60
C ILE A 23 5.32 1.61 -4.42
N LYS A 24 5.86 0.41 -4.68
CA LYS A 24 7.04 0.24 -5.52
C LYS A 24 6.87 0.89 -6.90
N TYR A 25 5.75 0.62 -7.57
CA TYR A 25 5.44 1.22 -8.86
C TYR A 25 5.38 2.76 -8.81
N LEU A 26 4.77 3.34 -7.77
CA LEU A 26 4.66 4.79 -7.62
C LEU A 26 6.03 5.45 -7.35
N ILE A 27 6.90 4.79 -6.57
CA ILE A 27 8.29 5.20 -6.35
C ILE A 27 9.06 5.18 -7.69
N GLU A 28 8.99 4.08 -8.43
CA GLU A 28 9.66 3.93 -9.73
C GLU A 28 9.22 4.98 -10.75
N LYS A 29 7.95 5.40 -10.70
CA LYS A 29 7.41 6.47 -11.57
C LYS A 29 7.63 7.89 -11.06
N LYS A 30 8.37 8.08 -9.96
CA LYS A 30 8.67 9.39 -9.35
C LYS A 30 7.41 10.26 -9.17
N LYS A 31 6.31 9.66 -8.71
CA LYS A 31 4.98 10.32 -8.61
C LYS A 31 4.85 11.31 -7.44
N GLY A 32 5.95 11.61 -6.74
CA GLY A 32 6.00 12.51 -5.58
C GLY A 32 6.10 11.75 -4.27
N ALA A 33 5.82 12.44 -3.16
CA ALA A 33 5.82 11.84 -1.84
C ALA A 33 4.67 10.83 -1.67
N ILE A 34 4.95 9.69 -1.04
CA ILE A 34 4.00 8.62 -0.78
C ILE A 34 3.91 8.44 0.74
N LEU A 35 2.69 8.46 1.28
CA LEU A 35 2.40 8.09 2.65
C LEU A 35 1.69 6.73 2.63
N ALA A 36 2.37 5.71 3.14
CA ALA A 36 1.79 4.38 3.32
C ALA A 36 1.32 4.23 4.78
N VAL A 37 0.08 3.78 4.97
CA VAL A 37 -0.50 3.53 6.29
C VAL A 37 -1.00 2.10 6.30
N ASP A 38 -0.46 1.28 7.21
CA ASP A 38 -0.99 -0.06 7.47
C ASP A 38 -2.04 0.04 8.60
N ALA A 39 -3.24 -0.45 8.31
CA ALA A 39 -4.34 -0.51 9.27
C ALA A 39 -4.62 -1.96 9.73
N ASP A 40 -3.82 -2.92 9.27
CA ASP A 40 -3.87 -4.30 9.76
C ASP A 40 -3.20 -4.36 11.15
N PRO A 41 -3.85 -4.94 12.19
CA PRO A 41 -3.24 -5.11 13.50
C PRO A 41 -1.96 -5.96 13.45
N ASN A 42 -1.84 -6.87 12.47
CA ASN A 42 -0.58 -7.52 12.15
C ASN A 42 0.06 -6.75 11.00
N ALA A 43 0.86 -5.73 11.34
CA ALA A 43 1.52 -4.89 10.35
C ALA A 43 2.51 -5.75 9.53
N ASN A 44 2.13 -6.04 8.28
CA ASN A 44 2.91 -6.90 7.37
C ASN A 44 3.53 -6.09 6.23
N LEU A 45 3.31 -4.77 6.20
CA LEU A 45 3.79 -3.91 5.11
C LEU A 45 5.27 -3.52 5.24
N ASN A 46 5.80 -3.54 6.48
CA ASN A 46 7.17 -3.14 6.82
C ASN A 46 8.09 -4.32 7.20
N GLU A 47 7.58 -5.55 7.10
CA GLU A 47 8.40 -6.77 7.16
C GLU A 47 9.08 -7.04 5.81
#